data_AF-A0A817EXT8-F1
#
_entry.id   AF-A0A817EXT8-F1
#
_cell.length_a   1.000
_cell.length_b   1.000
_cell.length_c   1.000
_cell.angle_alpha   90.00
_cell.angle_beta   90.00
_cell.angle_gamma   90.00
#
_symmetry.space_group_name_H-M   'P 1'
#
loop_
_entity.id
_entity.type
_entity.pdbx_description
1 polymer ?
#
loop_
_entity_poly.entity_id
_entity_poly.type
_entity_poly.pdbx_seq_one_letter_code
_entity_poly.pdbx_strand_id
1 'polypeptide(L)'
;MKPRTLPQVTFKGEFLDLTYNFAQIMFTMKLLHYQKSLAFLNWQNHRGANLETETRHKYRRLRKLAKKKIDARQIEYWYEICEEIENFIKLNDPAADFSITRHLHGESKRAENMPIEDKNGKLLLNSSDQLQRWREYFNELLNVPSTVDQKLIDEIPIDTLSKEEGKRQNAEPSTEEIRGALSQMKSRKALGNDEIIADLLKAKGEPVIRWLHEIFVDIWKSQLMVQD
;
A
#
# COMPACT_ATOMS: atom_id res chain seq x y z
N MET A 1 21.34 21.87 -23.13
CA MET A 1 20.73 20.66 -22.53
C MET A 1 19.29 20.58 -23.00
N LYS A 2 18.90 19.52 -23.71
CA LYS A 2 17.53 19.32 -24.20
C LYS A 2 16.62 18.88 -23.03
N PRO A 3 15.37 19.36 -22.95
CA PRO A 3 14.43 18.90 -21.94
C PRO A 3 14.05 17.43 -22.19
N ARG A 4 14.07 16.64 -21.12
CA ARG A 4 13.69 15.23 -21.10
C ARG A 4 12.18 15.15 -21.34
N THR A 5 11.77 14.82 -22.56
CA THR A 5 10.37 14.48 -22.88
C THR A 5 10.00 13.21 -22.13
N LEU A 6 9.01 13.31 -21.23
CA LEU A 6 8.36 12.16 -20.62
C LEU A 6 7.72 11.30 -21.73
N PRO A 7 7.84 9.97 -21.68
CA PRO A 7 7.12 9.12 -22.61
C PRO A 7 5.62 9.31 -22.37
N GLN A 8 4.91 9.75 -23.41
CA GLN A 8 3.47 9.59 -23.50
C GLN A 8 3.22 8.08 -23.48
N VAL A 9 2.86 7.54 -22.31
CA VAL A 9 2.35 6.17 -22.20
C VAL A 9 0.99 6.18 -22.88
N THR A 10 0.99 5.94 -24.19
CA THR A 10 -0.23 5.61 -24.90
C THR A 10 -0.69 4.26 -24.39
N PHE A 11 -1.73 4.25 -23.56
CA PHE A 11 -2.56 3.07 -23.27
C PHE A 11 -3.22 2.65 -24.59
N LYS A 12 -2.50 1.88 -25.41
CA LYS A 12 -2.99 1.30 -26.65
C LYS A 12 -3.26 -0.18 -26.41
N GLY A 13 -4.53 -0.51 -26.26
CA GLY A 13 -5.05 -1.88 -26.15
C GLY A 13 -5.71 -2.12 -24.80
N GLU A 14 -6.85 -2.81 -24.82
CA GLU A 14 -7.59 -3.37 -23.68
C GLU A 14 -8.66 -2.51 -22.96
N PHE A 15 -8.71 -1.18 -23.11
CA PHE A 15 -9.82 -0.41 -22.49
C PHE A 15 -11.18 -0.57 -23.22
N LEU A 16 -11.16 -0.98 -24.49
CA LEU A 16 -12.37 -1.15 -25.30
C LEU A 16 -13.11 -2.47 -25.02
N ASP A 17 -12.41 -3.52 -24.61
CA ASP A 17 -13.04 -4.83 -24.34
C ASP A 17 -13.74 -4.87 -22.96
N LEU A 18 -13.16 -4.22 -21.95
CA LEU A 18 -13.79 -4.11 -20.62
C LEU A 18 -15.03 -3.21 -20.63
N THR A 19 -15.02 -2.11 -21.40
CA THR A 19 -16.17 -1.20 -21.52
C THR A 19 -17.31 -1.83 -22.33
N TYR A 20 -16.99 -2.60 -23.37
CA TYR A 20 -17.97 -3.36 -24.15
C TYR A 20 -18.63 -4.46 -23.32
N ASN A 21 -17.84 -5.20 -22.52
CA ASN A 21 -18.37 -6.26 -21.65
C ASN A 21 -19.21 -5.67 -20.49
N PHE A 22 -18.76 -4.57 -19.88
CA PHE A 22 -19.52 -3.90 -18.83
C PHE A 22 -20.86 -3.33 -19.32
N ALA A 23 -20.88 -2.69 -20.50
CA ALA A 23 -22.11 -2.18 -21.08
C ALA A 23 -23.12 -3.29 -21.39
N GLN A 24 -22.63 -4.43 -21.92
CA GLN A 24 -23.45 -5.61 -22.20
C GLN A 24 -23.99 -6.27 -20.92
N ILE A 25 -23.17 -6.38 -19.87
CA ILE A 25 -23.56 -6.89 -18.55
C ILE A 25 -24.62 -5.97 -17.93
N MET A 26 -24.40 -4.65 -17.96
CA MET A 26 -25.35 -3.68 -17.42
C MET A 26 -26.67 -3.67 -18.18
N PHE A 27 -26.64 -3.81 -19.51
CA PHE A 27 -27.84 -3.92 -20.33
C PHE A 27 -28.64 -5.18 -20.00
N THR A 28 -27.99 -6.35 -19.92
CA THR A 28 -28.66 -7.61 -19.60
C THR A 28 -29.21 -7.65 -18.18
N MET A 29 -28.49 -7.10 -17.19
CA MET A 29 -28.99 -6.97 -15.82
C MET A 29 -30.19 -6.01 -15.73
N LYS A 30 -30.12 -4.86 -16.39
CA LYS A 30 -31.25 -3.89 -16.44
C LYS A 30 -32.49 -4.51 -17.09
N LEU A 31 -32.30 -5.24 -18.20
CA LEU A 31 -33.39 -5.93 -18.88
C LEU A 31 -34.03 -7.00 -18.00
N LEU A 32 -33.23 -7.79 -17.29
CA LEU A 32 -33.72 -8.83 -16.38
C LEU A 32 -34.44 -8.24 -15.16
N HIS A 33 -33.93 -7.13 -14.62
CA HIS A 33 -34.61 -6.36 -13.58
C HIS A 33 -35.95 -5.82 -14.07
N TYR A 34 -36.00 -5.25 -15.28
CA TYR A 34 -37.23 -4.75 -15.89
C TYR A 34 -38.27 -5.85 -16.08
N GLN A 35 -37.89 -6.99 -16.66
CA GLN A 35 -38.77 -8.15 -16.85
C GLN A 35 -39.30 -8.69 -15.52
N LYS A 36 -38.44 -8.77 -14.48
CA LYS A 36 -38.86 -9.15 -13.12
C LYS A 36 -39.88 -8.17 -12.54
N SER A 37 -39.67 -6.87 -12.73
CA SER A 37 -40.59 -5.82 -12.25
C SER A 37 -41.94 -5.86 -12.97
N LEU A 38 -41.95 -6.05 -14.29
CA LEU A 38 -43.19 -6.26 -15.05
C LEU A 38 -43.95 -7.51 -14.60
N ALA A 39 -43.24 -8.63 -14.37
CA ALA A 39 -43.85 -9.86 -13.88
C ALA A 39 -44.40 -9.71 -12.46
N PHE A 40 -43.75 -8.90 -11.62
CA PHE A 40 -44.26 -8.55 -10.29
C PHE A 40 -45.57 -7.77 -10.38
N LEU A 41 -45.62 -6.72 -11.21
CA LEU A 41 -46.82 -5.92 -11.42
C LEU A 41 -47.96 -6.77 -11.97
N ASN A 42 -47.67 -7.65 -12.93
CA ASN A 42 -48.65 -8.56 -13.49
C ASN A 42 -49.23 -9.52 -12.44
N TRP A 43 -48.39 -10.08 -11.56
CA TRP A 43 -48.86 -10.90 -10.44
C TRP A 43 -49.71 -10.10 -9.44
N GLN A 44 -49.34 -8.86 -9.13
CA GLN A 44 -50.13 -7.99 -8.24
C GLN A 44 -51.53 -7.72 -8.79
N ASN A 45 -51.64 -7.47 -10.09
CA ASN A 45 -52.91 -7.16 -10.77
C ASN A 45 -53.85 -8.37 -10.91
N HIS A 46 -53.34 -9.60 -10.79
CA HIS A 46 -54.12 -10.84 -10.92
C HIS A 46 -54.28 -11.60 -9.60
N ARG A 47 -54.13 -10.93 -8.44
CA ARG A 47 -54.40 -11.56 -7.14
C ARG A 47 -55.87 -11.96 -7.00
N GLY A 48 -56.12 -13.19 -6.57
CA GLY A 48 -57.45 -13.77 -6.45
C GLY A 48 -58.11 -14.17 -7.78
N ALA A 49 -57.43 -13.97 -8.92
CA ALA A 49 -57.92 -14.38 -10.23
C ALA A 49 -57.41 -15.78 -10.61
N ASN A 50 -58.05 -16.42 -11.58
CA ASN A 50 -57.67 -17.76 -12.09
C ASN A 50 -56.22 -17.81 -12.63
N LEU A 51 -55.64 -16.67 -13.01
CA LEU A 51 -54.27 -16.52 -13.52
C LEU A 51 -53.22 -16.21 -12.43
N GLU A 52 -53.59 -16.15 -11.14
CA GLU A 52 -52.66 -15.80 -10.07
C GLU A 52 -51.49 -16.78 -9.98
N THR A 53 -51.77 -18.09 -10.07
CA THR A 53 -50.75 -19.14 -9.96
C THR A 53 -49.69 -18.99 -11.03
N GLU A 54 -50.09 -18.85 -12.30
CA GLU A 54 -49.18 -18.69 -13.43
C GLU A 54 -48.33 -17.41 -13.33
N THR A 55 -48.96 -16.27 -13.06
CA THR A 55 -48.28 -14.97 -12.93
C THR A 55 -47.31 -14.97 -11.75
N ARG A 56 -47.66 -15.59 -10.61
CA ARG A 56 -46.79 -15.81 -9.45
C ARG A 56 -45.60 -16.70 -9.78
N HIS A 57 -45.80 -17.79 -10.52
CA HIS A 57 -44.72 -18.69 -10.96
C HIS A 57 -43.74 -17.96 -11.89
N LYS A 58 -44.23 -17.16 -12.83
CA LYS A 58 -43.41 -16.33 -13.73
C LYS A 58 -42.55 -15.34 -12.95
N TYR A 59 -43.12 -14.61 -12.00
CA TYR A 59 -42.36 -13.68 -11.13
C TYR A 59 -41.29 -14.43 -10.32
N ARG A 60 -41.64 -15.54 -9.66
CA ARG A 60 -40.68 -16.34 -8.86
C ARG A 60 -39.51 -16.84 -9.70
N ARG A 61 -39.78 -17.31 -10.93
CA ARG A 61 -38.74 -17.76 -11.86
C ARG A 61 -37.78 -16.63 -12.21
N LEU A 62 -38.30 -15.46 -12.60
CA LEU A 62 -37.49 -14.29 -12.95
C LEU A 62 -36.71 -13.74 -11.75
N ARG A 63 -37.29 -13.74 -10.55
CA ARG A 63 -36.58 -13.37 -9.31
C ARG A 63 -35.40 -14.29 -9.03
N LYS A 64 -35.59 -15.61 -9.15
CA LYS A 64 -34.52 -16.60 -8.97
C LYS A 64 -33.42 -16.42 -10.02
N LEU A 65 -33.79 -16.21 -11.28
CA LEU A 65 -32.86 -15.99 -12.38
C LEU A 65 -32.03 -14.72 -12.17
N ALA A 66 -32.67 -13.62 -11.78
CA ALA A 66 -32.00 -12.35 -11.45
C ALA A 66 -31.01 -12.53 -10.32
N LYS A 67 -31.44 -13.18 -9.22
CA LYS A 67 -30.54 -13.47 -8.09
C LYS A 67 -29.34 -14.31 -8.51
N LYS A 68 -29.56 -15.41 -9.23
CA LYS A 68 -28.48 -16.28 -9.71
C LYS A 68 -27.45 -15.51 -10.56
N LYS A 69 -27.92 -14.62 -11.44
CA LYS A 69 -27.05 -13.81 -12.29
C LYS A 69 -26.26 -12.75 -11.51
N ILE A 70 -26.88 -12.10 -10.53
CA ILE A 70 -26.21 -11.14 -9.64
C ILE A 70 -25.12 -11.85 -8.83
N ASP A 71 -25.47 -12.98 -8.21
CA ASP A 71 -24.54 -13.76 -7.39
C ASP A 71 -23.34 -14.23 -8.26
N ALA A 72 -23.58 -14.69 -9.49
CA ALA A 72 -22.51 -15.07 -10.42
C ALA A 72 -21.60 -13.88 -10.81
N ARG A 73 -22.18 -12.73 -11.16
CA ARG A 73 -21.39 -11.54 -11.52
C ARG A 73 -20.57 -11.01 -10.35
N GLN A 74 -21.11 -11.08 -9.14
CA GLN A 74 -20.38 -10.69 -7.92
C GLN A 74 -19.14 -11.56 -7.73
N ILE A 75 -19.26 -12.87 -7.96
CA ILE A 75 -18.12 -13.79 -7.92
C ILE A 75 -17.09 -13.45 -9.00
N GLU A 76 -17.53 -13.27 -10.26
CA GLU A 76 -16.66 -12.87 -11.37
C GLU A 76 -15.91 -11.56 -11.07
N TYR A 77 -16.59 -10.58 -10.48
CA TYR A 77 -15.98 -9.30 -10.10
C TYR A 77 -14.86 -9.46 -9.09
N TRP A 78 -15.06 -10.29 -8.06
CA TRP A 78 -14.02 -10.55 -7.07
C TRP A 78 -12.81 -11.27 -7.67
N TYR A 79 -13.02 -12.16 -8.64
CA TYR A 79 -11.92 -12.79 -9.36
C TYR A 79 -11.13 -11.79 -10.21
N GLU A 80 -11.81 -10.92 -10.96
CA GLU A 80 -11.19 -9.85 -11.74
C GLU A 80 -10.29 -8.96 -10.86
N ILE A 81 -10.81 -8.52 -9.71
CA ILE A 81 -10.05 -7.70 -8.76
C ILE A 81 -8.84 -8.44 -8.18
N CYS A 82 -8.98 -9.71 -7.82
CA CYS A 82 -7.86 -10.52 -7.33
C CYS A 82 -6.77 -10.69 -8.39
N GLU A 83 -7.16 -10.90 -9.65
CA GLU A 83 -6.21 -11.03 -10.78
C GLU A 83 -5.46 -9.72 -11.04
N GLU A 84 -6.15 -8.57 -11.00
CA GLU A 84 -5.51 -7.26 -11.09
C GLU A 84 -4.48 -7.03 -9.97
N ILE A 85 -4.86 -7.30 -8.72
CA ILE A 85 -3.94 -7.19 -7.57
C ILE A 85 -2.72 -8.10 -7.76
N GLU A 86 -2.94 -9.37 -8.14
CA GLU A 86 -1.85 -10.31 -8.35
C GLU A 86 -0.90 -9.86 -9.48
N ASN A 87 -1.45 -9.26 -10.54
CA ASN A 87 -0.65 -8.69 -11.62
C ASN A 87 0.20 -7.50 -11.16
N PHE A 88 -0.34 -6.58 -10.34
CA PHE A 88 0.45 -5.47 -9.78
C PHE A 88 1.56 -5.95 -8.83
N ILE A 89 1.29 -6.98 -8.03
CA ILE A 89 2.31 -7.62 -7.19
C ILE A 89 3.43 -8.20 -8.06
N LYS A 90 3.09 -8.93 -9.14
CA LYS A 90 4.07 -9.49 -10.08
C LYS A 90 4.90 -8.41 -10.79
N LEU A 91 4.30 -7.26 -11.08
CA LEU A 91 4.95 -6.10 -11.69
C LEU A 91 5.75 -5.25 -10.68
N ASN A 92 5.73 -5.61 -9.40
CA ASN A 92 6.36 -4.88 -8.30
C ASN A 92 5.91 -3.40 -8.21
N ASP A 93 4.61 -3.15 -8.42
CA ASP A 93 3.98 -1.83 -8.26
C ASP A 93 3.07 -1.81 -7.01
N PRO A 94 3.63 -1.58 -5.81
CA PRO A 94 2.86 -1.53 -4.57
C PRO A 94 1.91 -0.32 -4.49
N ALA A 95 2.14 0.73 -5.28
CA ALA A 95 1.26 1.90 -5.28
C ALA A 95 -0.05 1.58 -6.00
N ALA A 96 0.01 0.86 -7.11
CA ALA A 96 -1.16 0.42 -7.86
C ALA A 96 -1.99 -0.61 -7.09
N ASP A 97 -1.37 -1.62 -6.47
CA ASP A 97 -2.07 -2.59 -5.60
C ASP A 97 -2.79 -1.90 -4.43
N PHE A 98 -2.08 -1.02 -3.72
CA PHE A 98 -2.67 -0.27 -2.62
C PHE A 98 -3.83 0.62 -3.06
N SER A 99 -3.79 1.16 -4.28
CA SER A 99 -4.89 1.98 -4.83
C SER A 99 -6.19 1.18 -4.98
N ILE A 100 -6.13 -0.08 -5.42
CA ILE A 100 -7.30 -0.97 -5.53
C ILE A 100 -7.84 -1.28 -4.15
N THR A 101 -6.96 -1.69 -3.22
CA THR A 101 -7.34 -1.97 -1.83
C THR A 101 -8.02 -0.77 -1.17
N ARG A 102 -7.50 0.44 -1.42
CA ARG A 102 -8.07 1.70 -0.93
C ARG A 102 -9.44 2.00 -1.54
N HIS A 103 -9.65 1.71 -2.82
CA HIS A 103 -10.95 1.87 -3.48
C HIS A 103 -11.98 0.89 -2.91
N LEU A 104 -11.62 -0.38 -2.69
CA LEU A 104 -12.48 -1.42 -2.10
C LEU A 104 -12.91 -1.12 -0.66
N HIS A 105 -12.01 -0.55 0.14
CA HIS A 105 -12.31 -0.12 1.51
C HIS A 105 -13.26 1.08 1.60
N GLY A 106 -13.67 1.62 0.45
CA GLY A 106 -14.40 2.88 0.34
C GLY A 106 -13.41 4.03 0.39
N GLU A 107 -13.34 4.80 -0.69
CA GLU A 107 -12.51 6.01 -0.76
C GLU A 107 -12.73 6.85 0.49
N SER A 108 -11.71 6.91 1.35
CA SER A 108 -11.67 7.94 2.38
C SER A 108 -11.81 9.27 1.65
N LYS A 109 -12.88 10.02 1.95
CA LYS A 109 -13.11 11.40 1.50
C LYS A 109 -12.05 12.37 2.01
N ARG A 110 -10.77 11.96 2.08
CA ARG A 110 -9.67 12.90 2.14
C ARG A 110 -9.69 13.61 0.80
N ALA A 111 -10.26 14.80 0.78
CA ALA A 111 -10.16 15.71 -0.34
C ALA A 111 -8.68 15.81 -0.69
N GLU A 112 -8.29 15.26 -1.83
CA GLU A 112 -6.88 15.19 -2.25
C GLU A 112 -6.28 16.58 -2.45
N ASN A 113 -7.12 17.62 -2.48
CA ASN A 113 -6.73 19.02 -2.53
C ASN A 113 -7.50 19.83 -1.47
N MET A 114 -7.24 19.56 -0.18
CA MET A 114 -7.64 20.51 0.86
C MET A 114 -6.93 21.85 0.58
N PRO A 115 -7.66 22.95 0.43
CA PRO A 115 -7.04 24.26 0.23
C PRO A 115 -6.12 24.59 1.42
N ILE A 116 -4.93 25.11 1.16
CA ILE A 116 -4.04 25.64 2.22
C ILE A 116 -3.87 27.14 2.04
N GLU A 117 -3.63 27.87 3.11
CA GLU A 117 -3.41 29.31 3.04
C GLU A 117 -1.94 29.65 2.74
N ASP A 118 -1.74 30.66 1.88
CA ASP A 118 -0.45 31.31 1.75
C ASP A 118 -0.12 32.16 2.99
N LYS A 119 1.06 32.78 3.01
CA LYS A 119 1.49 33.61 4.16
C LYS A 119 0.60 34.83 4.41
N ASN A 120 -0.15 35.26 3.41
CA ASN A 120 -1.04 36.42 3.47
C ASN A 120 -2.50 36.01 3.74
N GLY A 121 -2.76 34.74 4.04
CA GLY A 121 -4.10 34.21 4.29
C GLY A 121 -4.94 33.92 3.03
N LYS A 122 -4.32 33.89 1.84
CA LYS A 122 -5.02 33.55 0.60
C LYS A 122 -5.04 32.03 0.40
N LEU A 123 -6.22 31.48 0.12
CA LEU A 123 -6.38 30.06 -0.17
C LEU A 123 -5.73 29.66 -1.51
N LEU A 124 -4.91 28.61 -1.45
CA LEU A 124 -4.23 27.96 -2.57
C LEU A 124 -4.99 26.68 -2.93
N LEU A 125 -5.52 26.63 -4.15
CA LEU A 125 -6.34 25.51 -4.65
C LEU A 125 -5.55 24.57 -5.58
N ASN A 126 -4.47 25.05 -6.19
CA ASN A 126 -3.67 24.28 -7.16
C ASN A 126 -2.55 23.52 -6.45
N SER A 127 -2.37 22.23 -6.74
CA SER A 127 -1.37 21.39 -6.08
C SER A 127 0.07 21.90 -6.22
N SER A 128 0.42 22.55 -7.34
CA SER A 128 1.74 23.18 -7.54
C SER A 128 2.00 24.32 -6.56
N ASP A 129 1.02 25.20 -6.38
CA ASP A 129 1.13 26.35 -5.47
C ASP A 129 1.17 25.88 -4.02
N GLN A 130 0.39 24.84 -3.70
CA GLN A 130 0.41 24.22 -2.38
C GLN A 130 1.79 23.60 -2.06
N LEU A 131 2.39 22.88 -3.02
CA LEU A 131 3.71 22.29 -2.85
C LEU A 131 4.78 23.37 -2.63
N GLN A 132 4.71 24.45 -3.39
CA GLN A 132 5.60 25.60 -3.23
C GLN A 132 5.45 26.23 -1.84
N ARG A 133 4.21 26.42 -1.36
CA ARG A 133 3.93 26.93 -0.02
C ARG A 133 4.44 26.00 1.09
N TRP A 134 4.33 24.68 0.92
CA TRP A 134 4.91 23.69 1.85
C TRP A 134 6.43 23.78 1.89
N ARG A 135 7.08 23.88 0.72
CA ARG A 135 8.53 24.06 0.63
C ARG A 135 8.98 25.31 1.38
N GLU A 136 8.30 26.44 1.17
CA GLU A 136 8.59 27.69 1.86
C GLU A 136 8.40 27.56 3.38
N TYR A 137 7.29 26.95 3.82
CA TYR A 137 7.00 26.73 5.24
C TYR A 137 8.10 25.91 5.93
N PHE A 138 8.45 24.74 5.39
CA PHE A 138 9.45 23.88 5.99
C PHE A 138 10.85 24.47 5.90
N ASN A 139 11.16 25.20 4.82
CA ASN A 139 12.44 25.89 4.73
C ASN A 139 12.60 26.94 5.83
N GLU A 140 11.56 27.73 6.11
CA GLU A 140 11.61 28.72 7.20
C GLU A 140 11.60 28.07 8.58
N LEU A 141 10.85 26.99 8.75
CA LEU A 141 10.74 26.28 10.03
C LEU A 141 12.04 25.54 10.40
N LEU A 142 12.67 24.87 9.43
CA LEU A 142 13.80 23.98 9.68
C LEU A 142 15.16 24.66 9.46
N ASN A 143 15.25 25.62 8.54
CA ASN A 143 16.50 26.32 8.22
C ASN A 143 16.56 27.69 8.91
N VAL A 144 16.13 27.76 10.16
CA VAL A 144 16.33 28.95 10.99
C VAL A 144 17.84 29.10 11.22
N PRO A 145 18.47 30.23 10.84
CA PRO A 145 19.87 30.46 11.12
C PRO A 145 20.06 30.54 12.63
N SER A 146 20.55 29.47 13.25
CA SER A 146 20.89 29.46 14.67
C SER A 146 22.30 30.01 14.84
N THR A 147 22.42 31.13 15.55
CA THR A 147 23.70 31.54 16.16
C THR A 147 23.85 30.74 17.45
N VAL A 148 24.25 29.48 17.36
CA VAL A 148 24.62 28.73 18.56
C VAL A 148 25.92 29.32 19.07
N ASP A 149 25.91 29.84 20.30
CA ASP A 149 27.14 30.26 20.95
C ASP A 149 27.98 29.01 21.20
N GLN A 150 29.17 28.96 20.60
CA GLN A 150 30.07 27.83 20.77
C GLN A 150 30.41 27.61 22.25
N LYS A 151 30.41 28.67 23.07
CA LYS A 151 30.61 28.57 24.52
C LYS A 151 29.51 27.75 25.20
N LEU A 152 28.26 27.90 24.76
CA LEU A 152 27.13 27.11 25.28
C LEU A 152 27.25 25.65 24.87
N ILE A 153 27.80 25.33 23.69
CA ILE A 153 28.08 23.94 23.27
C ILE A 153 29.20 23.35 24.13
N ASP A 154 30.26 24.11 24.36
CA ASP A 154 31.41 23.67 25.17
C ASP A 154 31.04 23.51 26.66
N GLU A 155 29.98 24.19 27.13
CA GLU A 155 29.39 24.05 28.46
C GLU A 155 28.44 22.82 28.58
N ILE A 156 28.02 22.21 27.47
CA ILE A 156 27.22 20.97 27.52
C ILE A 156 28.11 19.88 28.13
N PRO A 157 27.72 19.29 29.28
CA PRO A 157 28.44 18.16 29.83
C PRO A 157 28.32 17.00 28.84
N ILE A 158 29.37 16.73 28.09
CA ILE A 158 29.48 15.49 27.32
C ILE A 158 29.78 14.43 28.36
N ASP A 159 28.83 13.53 28.62
CA ASP A 159 29.10 12.29 29.33
C ASP A 159 30.07 11.46 28.48
N THR A 160 31.36 11.78 28.59
CA THR A 160 32.41 11.03 27.93
C THR A 160 32.48 9.69 28.62
N LEU A 161 32.30 8.62 27.84
CA LEU A 161 32.59 7.27 28.29
C LEU A 161 33.96 7.25 28.97
N SER A 162 34.09 6.47 30.05
CA SER A 162 35.41 6.26 30.66
C SER A 162 36.38 5.77 29.58
N LYS A 163 37.68 6.05 29.74
CA LYS A 163 38.70 5.56 28.78
C LYS A 163 38.62 4.05 28.56
N GLU A 164 38.20 3.31 29.57
CA GLU A 164 38.01 1.86 29.52
C GLU A 164 36.77 1.48 28.71
N GLU A 165 35.65 2.16 28.95
CA GLU A 165 34.40 1.91 28.24
C GLU A 165 34.48 2.33 26.77
N GLY A 166 35.17 3.44 26.47
CA GLY A 166 35.45 3.85 25.10
C GLY A 166 36.37 2.87 24.37
N LYS A 167 37.33 2.25 25.06
CA LYS A 167 38.14 1.16 24.48
C LYS A 167 37.32 -0.10 24.23
N ARG A 168 36.41 -0.44 25.15
CA ARG A 168 35.50 -1.59 25.02
C ARG A 168 34.58 -1.44 23.81
N GLN A 169 33.96 -0.26 23.65
CA GLN A 169 33.04 -0.01 22.54
C GLN A 169 33.73 0.14 21.18
N ASN A 170 35.00 0.55 21.16
CA ASN A 170 35.81 0.60 19.94
C ASN A 170 36.55 -0.71 19.64
N ALA A 171 36.35 -1.77 20.42
CA ALA A 171 36.94 -3.06 20.15
C ALA A 171 36.26 -3.73 18.95
N GLU A 172 37.00 -4.62 18.29
CA GLU A 172 36.45 -5.46 17.23
C GLU A 172 35.32 -6.36 17.80
N PRO A 173 34.19 -6.51 17.09
CA PRO A 173 33.08 -7.34 17.56
C PRO A 173 33.52 -8.78 17.84
N SER A 174 33.17 -9.30 19.01
CA SER A 174 33.50 -10.66 19.42
C SER A 174 32.43 -11.68 19.02
N THR A 175 32.81 -12.95 18.93
CA THR A 175 31.87 -14.05 18.68
C THR A 175 30.84 -14.21 19.81
N GLU A 176 31.19 -13.88 21.05
CA GLU A 176 30.28 -13.84 22.21
C GLU A 176 29.21 -12.75 22.06
N GLU A 177 29.58 -11.56 21.59
CA GLU A 177 28.62 -10.47 21.34
C GLU A 177 27.63 -10.86 20.24
N ILE A 178 28.10 -11.51 19.18
CA ILE A 178 27.23 -12.00 18.10
C ILE A 178 26.29 -13.09 18.63
N ARG A 179 26.81 -14.03 19.44
CA ARG A 179 26.00 -15.07 20.09
C ARG A 179 24.92 -14.44 20.99
N GLY A 180 25.30 -13.43 21.78
CA GLY A 180 24.39 -12.66 22.61
C GLY A 180 23.32 -11.94 21.78
N ALA A 181 23.71 -11.23 20.73
CA ALA A 181 22.80 -10.52 19.83
C ALA A 181 21.80 -11.47 19.17
N LEU A 182 22.27 -12.60 18.61
CA LEU A 182 21.41 -13.62 18.02
C LEU A 182 20.40 -14.17 19.03
N SER A 183 20.81 -14.39 20.29
CA SER A 183 19.90 -14.86 21.34
C SER A 183 18.80 -13.86 21.68
N GLN A 184 19.11 -12.55 21.62
CA GLN A 184 18.17 -11.47 21.92
C GLN A 184 17.20 -11.15 20.78
N MET A 185 17.47 -11.60 19.55
CA MET A 185 16.56 -11.39 18.42
C MET A 185 15.18 -11.97 18.73
N LYS A 186 14.10 -11.31 18.29
CA LYS A 186 12.74 -11.82 18.49
C LYS A 186 12.42 -12.91 17.46
N SER A 187 11.94 -14.05 17.94
CA SER A 187 11.47 -15.16 17.10
C SER A 187 10.08 -14.89 16.50
N ARG A 188 9.72 -15.62 15.44
CA ARG A 188 8.41 -15.51 14.75
C ARG A 188 8.10 -14.12 14.19
N LYS A 189 9.12 -13.38 13.78
CA LYS A 189 8.97 -12.13 13.03
C LYS A 189 8.83 -12.43 11.53
N ALA A 190 8.14 -11.54 10.82
CA ALA A 190 8.02 -11.62 9.37
C ALA A 190 9.41 -11.50 8.72
N LEU A 191 9.54 -12.10 7.53
CA LEU A 191 10.72 -12.01 6.68
C LEU A 191 10.97 -10.55 6.27
N GLY A 192 12.24 -10.15 6.26
CA GLY A 192 12.67 -8.91 5.61
C GLY A 192 12.77 -9.09 4.09
N ASN A 193 13.15 -8.01 3.39
CA ASN A 193 13.43 -8.05 1.95
C ASN A 193 14.63 -8.95 1.60
N ASP A 194 15.45 -9.29 2.59
CA ASP A 194 16.59 -10.21 2.49
C ASP A 194 16.18 -11.69 2.52
N GLU A 195 14.90 -11.98 2.78
CA GLU A 195 14.36 -13.33 2.92
C GLU A 195 15.01 -14.19 4.04
N ILE A 196 15.69 -13.56 5.00
CA ILE A 196 16.38 -14.26 6.11
C ILE A 196 15.51 -14.25 7.38
N ILE A 197 15.20 -15.44 7.92
CA ILE A 197 14.43 -15.58 9.18
C ILE A 197 15.39 -15.56 10.38
N ALA A 198 15.06 -14.78 11.41
CA ALA A 198 15.77 -14.79 12.69
C ALA A 198 15.88 -16.19 13.32
N ASP A 199 14.82 -16.99 13.23
CA ASP A 199 14.78 -18.37 13.72
C ASP A 199 15.76 -19.28 12.97
N LEU A 200 15.99 -19.03 11.68
CA LEU A 200 16.98 -19.76 10.89
C LEU A 200 18.41 -19.44 11.36
N LEU A 201 18.70 -18.16 11.61
CA LEU A 201 20.00 -17.72 12.12
C LEU A 201 20.29 -18.31 13.51
N LYS A 202 19.28 -18.36 14.38
CA LYS A 202 19.40 -18.98 15.70
C LYS A 202 19.62 -20.50 15.64
N ALA A 203 18.91 -21.20 14.75
CA ALA A 203 18.92 -22.66 14.70
C ALA A 203 20.24 -23.25 14.16
N LYS A 204 20.93 -22.52 13.29
CA LYS A 204 22.14 -23.03 12.61
C LYS A 204 23.41 -23.00 13.47
N GLY A 205 23.36 -22.42 14.67
CA GLY A 205 24.44 -22.52 15.68
C GLY A 205 25.78 -21.90 15.25
N GLU A 206 26.88 -22.51 15.70
CA GLU A 206 28.24 -21.96 15.60
C GLU A 206 28.72 -21.62 14.16
N PRO A 207 28.39 -22.39 13.11
CA PRO A 207 28.74 -22.02 11.73
C PRO A 207 28.22 -20.64 11.30
N VAL A 208 26.99 -20.28 11.69
CA VAL A 208 26.42 -18.96 11.36
C VAL A 208 27.05 -17.86 12.21
N ILE A 209 27.38 -18.15 13.47
CA ILE A 209 28.09 -17.20 14.34
C ILE A 209 29.45 -16.85 13.74
N ARG A 210 30.23 -17.85 13.28
CA ARG A 210 31.53 -17.61 12.64
C ARG A 210 31.40 -16.81 11.35
N TRP A 211 30.45 -17.17 10.49
CA TRP A 211 30.21 -16.46 9.24
C TRP A 211 29.81 -15.00 9.45
N LEU A 212 28.89 -14.73 10.40
CA LEU A 212 28.51 -13.35 10.77
C LEU A 212 29.68 -12.58 11.38
N HIS A 213 30.51 -13.25 12.19
CA HIS A 213 31.70 -12.64 12.78
C HIS A 213 32.68 -12.19 11.71
N GLU A 214 32.99 -13.03 10.72
CA GLU A 214 33.87 -12.67 9.61
C GLU A 214 33.36 -11.43 8.86
N ILE A 215 32.05 -11.36 8.58
CA ILE A 215 31.44 -10.20 7.90
C ILE A 215 31.52 -8.94 8.76
N PHE A 216 31.12 -9.01 10.03
CA PHE A 216 31.10 -7.83 10.89
C PHE A 216 32.51 -7.29 11.17
N VAL A 217 33.49 -8.18 11.31
CA VAL A 217 34.90 -7.82 11.43
C VAL A 217 35.40 -7.12 10.17
N ASP A 218 35.04 -7.63 8.99
CA ASP A 218 35.45 -7.04 7.72
C ASP A 218 34.85 -5.65 7.53
N ILE A 219 33.55 -5.48 7.81
CA ILE A 219 32.88 -4.16 7.79
C ILE A 219 33.53 -3.21 8.81
N TRP A 220 33.81 -3.70 10.02
CA TRP A 220 34.42 -2.89 11.08
C TRP A 220 35.80 -2.36 10.68
N LYS A 221 36.63 -3.20 10.03
CA LYS A 221 37.99 -2.83 9.59
C LYS A 221 37.98 -1.98 8.33
N SER A 222 37.12 -2.30 7.35
CA SER A 222 37.07 -1.61 6.07
C SER A 222 36.31 -0.29 6.13
N GLN A 223 35.41 -0.11 7.11
CA GLN A 223 34.44 0.99 7.19
C GLN A 223 33.57 1.13 5.93
N LEU A 224 33.45 0.05 5.16
CA LEU A 224 32.67 -0.02 3.94
C LEU A 224 31.59 -1.09 4.12
N MET A 225 30.37 -0.76 3.69
CA MET A 225 29.30 -1.76 3.64
C MET A 225 29.58 -2.74 2.50
N VAL A 226 29.19 -4.00 2.72
CA VAL A 226 29.15 -5.01 1.65
C VAL A 226 28.18 -4.50 0.58
N GLN A 227 28.67 -4.36 -0.65
CA GLN A 227 27.84 -3.94 -1.78
C GLN A 227 27.08 -5.15 -2.33
N ASP A 228 25.80 -4.95 -2.67
CA ASP A 228 24.92 -5.94 -3.28
C ASP A 228 25.41 -6.43 -4.66
#